data_AF-A0A9P8BKQ9-F1
#
_entry.id   AF-A0A9P8BKQ9-F1
#
_cell.length_a   1.000
_cell.length_b   1.000
_cell.length_c   1.000
_cell.angle_alpha   90.00
_cell.angle_beta   90.00
_cell.angle_gamma   90.00
#
_symmetry.space_group_name_H-M   'P 1'
#
loop_
_entity.id
_entity.type
_entity.pdbx_description
1 polymer ?
#
loop_
_entity_poly.entity_id
_entity_poly.type
_entity_poly.pdbx_seq_one_letter_code
_entity_poly.pdbx_strand_id
1 'polypeptide(L)'
;MSHQPVDLIIQDTANKGKGLFSSTPITQGTCIISEDPIVTFPASDEDQVIPTVEKLSPEDREKFLAFGYAPTDTSLHLYRRIVKTNAVPMYERKQGGIFEMICRANHDCRPNAMFSWDDGLGKEGEKGTYCCPGIINVTHMLLHVNPTLALEKICWSIVILEEEKLYSSIPPQYFDAFQTCAVWKDLANAKVWARRAAEAHSRCRGPESEDAVAMRKLMENPRSSELWGKMGIEQKLSS
;
A
#
# COMPACT_ATOMS: atom_id res chain seq x y z
N MET A 1 26.83 12.54 1.52
CA MET A 1 27.27 11.68 2.63
C MET A 1 27.17 10.26 2.13
N SER A 2 28.22 9.45 2.24
CA SER A 2 28.18 8.05 1.80
C SER A 2 27.24 7.27 2.71
N HIS A 3 26.08 6.88 2.19
CA HIS A 3 25.19 5.98 2.91
C HIS A 3 25.90 4.64 3.10
N GLN A 4 26.11 4.20 4.34
CA GLN A 4 26.49 2.82 4.58
C GLN A 4 25.28 1.95 4.19
N PRO A 5 25.46 0.92 3.35
CA PRO A 5 24.38 0.02 2.99
C PRO A 5 23.88 -0.69 4.25
N VAL A 6 22.56 -0.73 4.40
CA VAL A 6 21.91 -1.52 5.45
C VAL A 6 22.05 -2.99 5.08
N ASP A 7 22.55 -3.82 6.00
CA ASP A 7 22.59 -5.26 5.79
C ASP A 7 21.16 -5.82 5.81
N LEU A 8 20.75 -6.32 4.64
CA LEU A 8 19.44 -6.89 4.40
C LEU A 8 19.56 -8.33 3.94
N ILE A 9 18.64 -9.17 4.41
CA ILE A 9 18.62 -10.61 4.15
C ILE A 9 17.22 -10.98 3.68
N ILE A 10 17.14 -11.75 2.60
CA ILE A 10 15.89 -12.35 2.13
C ILE A 10 15.69 -13.68 2.86
N GLN A 11 14.53 -13.85 3.50
CA GLN A 11 14.19 -15.09 4.22
C GLN A 11 12.77 -15.54 3.89
N ASP A 12 12.51 -16.85 3.97
CA ASP A 12 11.15 -17.38 3.86
C ASP A 12 10.32 -16.97 5.08
N THR A 13 9.05 -16.66 4.84
CA THR A 13 8.06 -16.35 5.87
C THR A 13 7.00 -17.44 5.90
N ALA A 14 6.35 -17.62 7.06
CA ALA A 14 5.39 -18.70 7.25
C ALA A 14 4.26 -18.71 6.20
N ASN A 15 3.75 -17.53 5.83
CA ASN A 15 2.52 -17.41 5.02
C ASN A 15 2.58 -16.40 3.86
N LYS A 16 3.66 -15.62 3.71
CA LYS A 16 3.76 -14.53 2.71
C LYS A 16 4.85 -14.75 1.65
N GLY A 17 5.36 -15.98 1.52
CA GLY A 17 6.51 -16.24 0.65
C GLY A 17 7.79 -15.67 1.24
N LYS A 18 8.65 -15.03 0.43
CA LYS A 18 9.90 -14.43 0.90
C LYS A 18 9.68 -13.01 1.42
N GLY A 19 10.39 -12.63 2.48
CA GLY A 19 10.41 -11.29 3.03
C GLY A 19 11.83 -10.73 3.14
N LEU A 20 11.93 -9.42 3.30
CA LEU A 20 13.17 -8.70 3.47
C LEU A 20 13.35 -8.30 4.94
N PHE A 21 14.47 -8.69 5.54
CA PHE A 21 14.77 -8.49 6.96
C PHE A 21 16.10 -7.79 7.14
N SER A 22 16.24 -6.96 8.17
CA SER A 22 17.56 -6.42 8.53
C SER A 22 18.22 -7.26 9.61
N SER A 23 19.53 -7.45 9.49
CA SER A 23 20.35 -8.11 10.52
C SER A 23 20.76 -7.16 11.65
N THR A 24 20.52 -5.85 11.49
CA THR A 24 20.94 -4.81 12.43
C THR A 24 19.82 -3.80 12.71
N PRO A 25 19.84 -3.10 13.87
CA PRO A 25 18.90 -2.03 14.14
C PRO A 25 19.04 -0.89 13.12
N ILE A 26 17.93 -0.51 12.48
CA ILE A 26 17.87 0.61 11.53
C ILE A 26 17.38 1.85 12.27
N THR A 27 18.13 2.95 12.16
CA THR A 27 17.67 4.25 12.68
C THR A 27 16.55 4.79 11.80
N GLN A 28 15.47 5.28 12.40
CA GLN A 28 14.38 5.94 11.70
C GLN A 28 14.88 7.04 10.74
N GLY A 29 14.28 7.14 9.55
CA GLY A 29 14.70 8.08 8.51
C GLY A 29 15.89 7.62 7.66
N THR A 30 16.45 6.44 7.95
CA THR A 30 17.52 5.85 7.13
C THR A 30 16.97 5.36 5.80
N CYS A 31 17.65 5.72 4.71
CA CYS A 31 17.48 5.09 3.41
C CYS A 31 18.00 3.65 3.50
N ILE A 32 17.10 2.68 3.39
CA ILE A 32 17.36 1.24 3.51
C ILE A 32 17.84 0.70 2.16
N ILE A 33 17.13 1.00 1.07
CA ILE A 33 17.45 0.58 -0.30
C ILE A 33 17.29 1.77 -1.22
N SER A 34 18.19 1.91 -2.19
CA SER A 34 18.03 2.81 -3.32
C SER A 34 18.50 2.06 -4.57
N GLU A 35 17.55 1.71 -5.44
CA GLU A 35 17.82 0.88 -6.62
C GLU A 35 17.05 1.34 -7.86
N ASP A 36 17.60 1.05 -9.04
CA ASP A 36 16.94 1.28 -10.31
C ASP A 36 15.89 0.18 -10.58
N PRO A 37 14.77 0.48 -11.25
CA PRO A 37 13.80 -0.54 -11.64
C PRO A 37 14.42 -1.51 -12.66
N ILE A 38 14.12 -2.81 -12.51
CA ILE A 38 14.37 -3.83 -13.54
C ILE A 38 13.56 -3.47 -14.79
N VAL A 39 12.30 -3.08 -14.59
CA VAL A 39 11.39 -2.71 -15.68
C VAL A 39 10.28 -1.78 -15.17
N THR A 40 9.87 -0.84 -16.02
CA THR A 40 8.72 0.04 -15.79
C THR A 40 7.68 -0.12 -16.89
N PHE A 41 6.41 0.09 -16.56
CA PHE A 41 5.29 0.02 -17.50
C PHE A 41 4.27 1.13 -17.20
N PRO A 42 3.54 1.62 -18.21
CA PRO A 42 2.46 2.58 -17.99
C PRO A 42 1.36 1.96 -17.11
N ALA A 43 0.92 2.68 -16.07
CA ALA A 43 -0.11 2.18 -15.16
C ALA A 43 -1.49 2.04 -15.85
N SER A 44 -1.70 2.75 -16.95
CA SER A 44 -2.95 2.73 -17.72
C SER A 44 -2.96 1.69 -18.85
N ASP A 45 -1.85 0.99 -19.10
CA ASP A 45 -1.72 0.11 -20.27
C ASP A 45 -1.01 -1.20 -19.90
N GLU A 46 -1.80 -2.16 -19.43
CA GLU A 46 -1.33 -3.52 -19.11
C GLU A 46 -0.90 -4.32 -20.35
N ASP A 47 -1.24 -3.86 -21.55
CA ASP A 47 -0.83 -4.53 -22.79
C ASP A 47 0.67 -4.33 -23.07
N GLN A 48 1.30 -3.28 -22.52
CA GLN A 48 2.74 -3.06 -22.61
C GLN A 48 3.59 -4.00 -21.75
N VAL A 49 2.99 -4.73 -20.79
CA VAL A 49 3.76 -5.57 -19.87
C VAL A 49 4.55 -6.65 -20.63
N ILE A 50 3.90 -7.34 -21.55
CA ILE A 50 4.52 -8.44 -22.31
C ILE A 50 5.66 -7.95 -23.20
N PRO A 51 5.44 -7.01 -24.15
CA PRO A 51 6.50 -6.58 -25.05
C PRO A 51 7.65 -5.87 -24.36
N THR A 52 7.42 -5.25 -23.19
CA THR A 52 8.50 -4.62 -22.42
C THR A 52 9.38 -5.66 -21.75
N VAL A 53 8.79 -6.69 -21.14
CA VAL A 53 9.55 -7.78 -20.49
C VAL A 53 10.31 -8.62 -21.51
N GLU A 54 9.77 -8.82 -22.72
CA GLU A 54 10.47 -9.56 -23.78
C GLU A 54 11.72 -8.84 -24.32
N LYS A 55 11.79 -7.51 -24.16
CA LYS A 55 12.95 -6.69 -24.56
C LYS A 55 14.04 -6.62 -23.50
N LEU A 56 13.80 -7.15 -22.29
CA LEU A 56 14.80 -7.17 -21.23
C LEU A 56 16.02 -8.00 -21.62
N SER A 57 17.16 -7.66 -21.01
CA SER A 57 18.34 -8.49 -21.08
C SER A 57 18.05 -9.89 -20.49
N PRO A 58 18.77 -10.95 -20.88
CA PRO A 58 18.59 -12.26 -20.28
C PRO A 58 18.72 -12.26 -18.75
N GLU A 59 19.63 -11.46 -18.22
CA GLU A 59 19.86 -11.29 -16.77
C GLU A 59 18.68 -10.61 -16.08
N ASP A 60 18.20 -9.48 -16.60
CA ASP A 60 17.06 -8.76 -16.02
C ASP A 60 15.76 -9.56 -16.11
N ARG A 61 15.60 -10.31 -17.20
CA ARG A 61 14.46 -11.22 -17.38
C ARG A 61 14.52 -12.38 -16.39
N GLU A 62 15.70 -12.92 -16.09
CA GLU A 62 15.87 -13.93 -15.05
C GLU A 62 15.46 -13.39 -13.66
N LYS A 63 15.95 -12.19 -13.31
CA LYS A 63 15.55 -11.50 -12.07
C LYS A 63 14.04 -11.27 -11.99
N PHE A 64 13.42 -10.83 -13.09
CA PHE A 64 11.97 -10.65 -13.20
C PHE A 64 11.20 -11.97 -13.01
N LEU A 65 11.66 -13.06 -13.62
CA LEU A 65 11.02 -14.38 -13.53
C LEU A 65 11.19 -15.05 -12.15
N ALA A 66 12.14 -14.58 -11.34
CA ALA A 66 12.34 -15.06 -9.97
C ALA A 66 11.27 -14.57 -8.97
N PHE A 67 10.36 -13.68 -9.37
CA PHE A 67 9.26 -13.22 -8.52
C PHE A 67 8.11 -14.22 -8.47
N GLY A 68 7.53 -14.37 -7.27
CA GLY A 68 6.32 -15.16 -7.07
C GLY A 68 5.08 -14.46 -7.63
N TYR A 69 4.00 -15.20 -7.87
CA TYR A 69 2.74 -14.66 -8.35
C TYR A 69 1.57 -15.46 -7.80
N ALA A 70 0.41 -14.81 -7.64
CA ALA A 70 -0.77 -15.50 -7.13
C ALA A 70 -1.25 -16.62 -8.09
N PRO A 71 -1.58 -17.82 -7.58
CA PRO A 71 -2.03 -18.94 -8.41
C PRO A 71 -3.45 -18.75 -8.98
N THR A 72 -4.21 -17.77 -8.49
CA THR A 72 -5.66 -17.64 -8.68
C THR A 72 -6.10 -17.12 -10.04
N ASP A 73 -5.19 -16.55 -10.85
CA ASP A 73 -5.52 -15.91 -12.12
C ASP A 73 -4.77 -16.59 -13.29
N THR A 74 -5.18 -17.80 -13.64
CA THR A 74 -4.52 -18.63 -14.67
C THR A 74 -4.83 -18.21 -16.09
N SER A 75 -5.82 -17.33 -16.31
CA SER A 75 -6.19 -16.81 -17.63
C SER A 75 -5.22 -15.73 -18.13
N LEU A 76 -4.45 -15.12 -17.22
CA LEU A 76 -3.47 -14.09 -17.56
C LEU A 76 -2.10 -14.67 -17.94
N HIS A 77 -1.42 -13.99 -18.87
CA HIS A 77 -0.03 -14.25 -19.19
C HIS A 77 0.85 -14.18 -17.93
N LEU A 78 1.85 -15.06 -17.83
CA LEU A 78 2.75 -15.16 -16.67
C LEU A 78 3.30 -13.80 -16.22
N TYR A 79 3.77 -12.99 -17.16
CA TYR A 79 4.37 -11.69 -16.85
C TYR A 79 3.37 -10.72 -16.21
N ARG A 80 2.10 -10.74 -16.66
CA ARG A 80 1.04 -9.91 -16.06
C ARG A 80 0.74 -10.35 -14.64
N ARG A 81 0.78 -11.65 -14.37
CA ARG A 81 0.56 -12.19 -13.01
C ARG A 81 1.67 -11.77 -12.05
N ILE A 82 2.92 -11.81 -12.51
CA ILE A 82 4.08 -11.31 -11.75
C ILE A 82 3.92 -9.82 -11.46
N VAL A 83 3.65 -9.02 -12.49
CA VAL A 83 3.44 -7.56 -12.35
C VAL A 83 2.30 -7.26 -11.39
N LYS A 84 1.14 -7.87 -11.57
CA LYS A 84 -0.05 -7.65 -10.72
C LYS A 84 0.20 -7.97 -9.24
N THR A 85 1.13 -8.86 -8.95
CA THR A 85 1.45 -9.29 -7.57
C THR A 85 2.54 -8.42 -6.93
N ASN A 86 3.54 -7.97 -7.70
CA ASN A 86 4.79 -7.41 -7.14
C ASN A 86 5.04 -5.95 -7.52
N ALA A 87 4.33 -5.40 -8.51
CA ALA A 87 4.58 -4.05 -9.01
C ALA A 87 4.46 -3.01 -7.90
N VAL A 88 5.46 -2.15 -7.83
CA VAL A 88 5.41 -0.95 -7.00
C VAL A 88 4.93 0.21 -7.87
N PRO A 89 3.87 0.91 -7.43
CA PRO A 89 3.34 2.02 -8.21
C PRO A 89 4.22 3.28 -8.14
N MET A 90 4.34 3.97 -9.28
CA MET A 90 5.13 5.20 -9.47
C MET A 90 4.17 6.33 -9.88
N TYR A 91 3.43 6.88 -8.91
CA TYR A 91 2.28 7.77 -9.13
C TYR A 91 2.57 9.02 -9.95
N GLU A 92 3.64 9.74 -9.60
CA GLU A 92 4.01 10.99 -10.26
C GLU A 92 4.28 10.79 -11.76
N ARG A 93 4.73 9.58 -12.12
CA ARG A 93 5.02 9.14 -13.49
C ARG A 93 3.88 8.39 -14.16
N LYS A 94 2.78 8.10 -13.45
CA LYS A 94 1.67 7.24 -13.93
C LYS A 94 2.16 5.89 -14.45
N GLN A 95 3.14 5.31 -13.77
CA GLN A 95 3.76 4.03 -14.12
C GLN A 95 3.70 3.05 -12.95
N GLY A 96 4.00 1.78 -13.22
CA GLY A 96 4.42 0.82 -12.21
C GLY A 96 5.80 0.29 -12.54
N GLY A 97 6.52 -0.16 -11.52
CA GLY A 97 7.87 -0.69 -11.64
C GLY A 97 8.06 -2.02 -10.92
N ILE A 98 8.94 -2.86 -11.45
CA ILE A 98 9.48 -4.03 -10.75
C ILE A 98 10.93 -3.72 -10.40
N PHE A 99 11.29 -3.98 -9.15
CA PHE A 99 12.56 -3.67 -8.53
C PHE A 99 13.10 -4.92 -7.86
N GLU A 100 14.41 -5.16 -7.91
CA GLU A 100 14.99 -6.44 -7.50
C GLU A 100 14.78 -6.75 -6.01
N MET A 101 14.98 -5.75 -5.15
CA MET A 101 14.93 -5.89 -3.69
C MET A 101 13.66 -5.30 -3.09
N ILE A 102 13.22 -4.12 -3.55
CA ILE A 102 12.05 -3.40 -3.04
C ILE A 102 10.77 -4.23 -3.23
N CYS A 103 10.60 -4.90 -4.38
CA CYS A 103 9.44 -5.75 -4.62
C CYS A 103 9.40 -7.02 -3.75
N ARG A 104 10.46 -7.32 -2.99
CA ARG A 104 10.50 -8.44 -2.02
C ARG A 104 10.13 -8.00 -0.61
N ALA A 105 9.98 -6.70 -0.38
CA ALA A 105 9.45 -6.19 0.88
C ALA A 105 7.98 -6.62 0.97
N ASN A 106 7.65 -7.35 2.04
CA ASN A 106 6.28 -7.79 2.25
C ASN A 106 5.38 -6.60 2.54
N HIS A 107 4.22 -6.59 1.90
CA HIS A 107 3.15 -5.68 2.27
C HIS A 107 2.70 -5.99 3.70
N ASP A 108 2.72 -4.95 4.54
CA ASP A 108 2.17 -4.98 5.88
C ASP A 108 1.21 -3.80 6.07
N CYS A 109 0.15 -4.04 6.85
CA CYS A 109 -0.81 -3.02 7.23
C CYS A 109 -0.19 -2.04 8.25
N ARG A 110 0.93 -2.42 8.88
CA ARG A 110 1.80 -1.54 9.66
C ARG A 110 3.18 -1.46 9.01
N PRO A 111 3.34 -0.63 7.96
CA PRO A 111 4.63 -0.47 7.32
C PRO A 111 5.65 0.09 8.32
N ASN A 112 6.76 -0.62 8.49
CA ASN A 112 7.96 -0.13 9.17
C ASN A 112 8.98 0.44 8.16
N ALA A 113 8.58 0.57 6.89
CA ALA A 113 9.36 1.07 5.77
C ALA A 113 8.40 1.70 4.72
N MET A 114 8.83 2.75 4.03
CA MET A 114 8.08 3.53 3.06
C MET A 114 8.92 3.65 1.80
N PHE A 115 8.30 3.66 0.63
CA PHE A 115 8.98 4.00 -0.61
C PHE A 115 8.69 5.45 -1.00
N SER A 116 9.70 6.13 -1.49
CA SER A 116 9.59 7.41 -2.19
C SER A 116 10.35 7.32 -3.50
N TRP A 117 9.85 8.03 -4.49
CA TRP A 117 10.54 8.18 -5.76
C TRP A 117 11.38 9.45 -5.71
N ASP A 118 12.67 9.36 -6.07
CA ASP A 118 13.52 10.54 -6.26
C ASP A 118 13.79 10.68 -7.77
N ASP A 119 13.15 11.69 -8.38
CA ASP A 119 13.37 12.06 -9.78
C ASP A 119 14.73 12.75 -10.02
N GLY A 120 15.57 12.84 -8.99
CA GLY A 120 16.87 13.48 -9.04
C GLY A 120 16.81 14.93 -8.59
N LEU A 121 16.54 15.16 -7.30
CA LEU A 121 17.05 16.38 -6.64
C LEU A 121 18.55 16.22 -6.35
N GLY A 122 19.34 16.10 -7.42
CA GLY A 122 20.71 16.61 -7.43
C GLY A 122 21.87 15.65 -7.73
N LYS A 123 21.71 14.32 -7.87
CA LYS A 123 22.79 13.43 -8.36
C LYS A 123 22.25 12.19 -9.10
N GLU A 124 22.86 11.93 -10.25
CA GLU A 124 22.70 10.85 -11.24
C GLU A 124 21.93 9.57 -10.81
N GLY A 125 20.87 9.25 -11.58
CA GLY A 125 20.19 7.95 -11.62
C GLY A 125 18.75 7.96 -11.11
N GLU A 126 17.83 7.33 -11.85
CA GLU A 126 16.42 7.19 -11.50
C GLU A 126 16.21 6.09 -10.46
N LYS A 127 16.12 6.43 -9.16
CA LYS A 127 16.12 5.42 -8.10
C LYS A 127 14.82 5.36 -7.31
N GLY A 128 14.30 4.14 -7.17
CA GLY A 128 13.33 3.81 -6.13
C GLY A 128 14.04 3.81 -4.78
N THR A 129 13.56 4.63 -3.84
CA THR A 129 14.18 4.75 -2.52
C THR A 129 13.23 4.22 -1.46
N TYR A 130 13.66 3.22 -0.69
CA TYR A 130 12.94 2.64 0.44
C TYR A 130 13.56 3.15 1.75
N CYS A 131 12.81 3.90 2.55
CA CYS A 131 13.24 4.51 3.80
C CYS A 131 12.44 3.95 4.98
N CYS A 132 13.06 3.81 6.16
CA CYS A 132 12.32 3.55 7.40
C CYS A 132 11.52 4.82 7.77
N PRO A 133 10.16 4.85 7.69
CA PRO A 133 9.39 6.05 7.95
C PRO A 133 9.42 6.39 9.42
N GLY A 134 9.33 7.68 9.70
CA GLY A 134 8.98 8.19 11.01
C GLY A 134 7.48 8.18 11.30
N ILE A 135 6.75 7.15 10.86
CA ILE A 135 5.28 7.06 10.69
C ILE A 135 4.83 7.68 9.36
N ILE A 136 4.23 6.88 8.46
CA ILE A 136 3.12 7.22 7.52
C ILE A 136 2.56 5.91 6.91
N ASN A 137 1.23 5.89 6.78
CA ASN A 137 0.30 4.77 6.54
C ASN A 137 0.10 4.52 5.02
N VAL A 138 0.28 3.30 4.52
CA VAL A 138 0.11 2.96 3.07
C VAL A 138 -1.34 2.86 2.62
N THR A 139 -2.31 3.03 3.52
CA THR A 139 -3.74 2.81 3.24
C THR A 139 -4.33 3.78 2.22
N HIS A 140 -3.74 4.97 2.04
CA HIS A 140 -4.34 6.06 1.24
C HIS A 140 -4.42 5.76 -0.28
N MET A 141 -3.73 4.72 -0.73
CA MET A 141 -3.40 4.51 -2.13
C MET A 141 -4.31 3.49 -2.84
N LEU A 142 -4.85 2.52 -2.11
CA LEU A 142 -5.82 1.53 -2.61
C LEU A 142 -7.26 2.06 -2.61
N LEU A 143 -7.54 3.11 -1.82
CA LEU A 143 -8.87 3.73 -1.68
C LEU A 143 -9.47 4.17 -3.02
N HIS A 144 -8.62 4.51 -3.99
CA HIS A 144 -9.02 5.13 -5.26
C HIS A 144 -9.06 4.16 -6.45
N VAL A 145 -8.54 2.94 -6.33
CA VAL A 145 -8.37 2.02 -7.48
C VAL A 145 -9.22 0.77 -7.34
N ASN A 146 -9.30 0.17 -6.15
CA ASN A 146 -10.09 -1.03 -5.90
C ASN A 146 -10.69 -1.01 -4.49
N PRO A 147 -11.93 -0.51 -4.33
CA PRO A 147 -12.53 -0.31 -3.03
C PRO A 147 -12.82 -1.62 -2.28
N THR A 148 -13.12 -2.69 -3.00
CA THR A 148 -13.35 -4.02 -2.40
C THR A 148 -12.07 -4.57 -1.79
N LEU A 149 -10.96 -4.55 -2.55
CA LEU A 149 -9.66 -5.01 -2.04
C LEU A 149 -9.13 -4.12 -0.91
N ALA A 150 -9.39 -2.81 -0.99
CA ALA A 150 -9.03 -1.88 0.07
C ALA A 150 -9.78 -2.21 1.37
N LEU A 151 -11.11 -2.39 1.32
CA LEU A 151 -11.90 -2.76 2.49
C LEU A 151 -11.51 -4.14 3.04
N GLU A 152 -11.25 -5.12 2.18
CA GLU A 152 -10.77 -6.45 2.59
C GLU A 152 -9.47 -6.34 3.42
N LYS A 153 -8.49 -5.59 2.92
CA LYS A 153 -7.21 -5.37 3.61
C LYS A 153 -7.39 -4.62 4.93
N ILE A 154 -8.24 -3.60 4.96
CA ILE A 154 -8.51 -2.84 6.18
C ILE A 154 -9.19 -3.73 7.24
N CYS A 155 -10.15 -4.56 6.84
CA CYS A 155 -10.79 -5.53 7.74
C CYS A 155 -9.77 -6.51 8.33
N TRP A 156 -8.89 -7.08 7.50
CA TRP A 156 -7.80 -7.95 7.98
C TRP A 156 -6.85 -7.22 8.92
N SER A 157 -6.51 -5.96 8.62
CA SER A 157 -5.70 -5.15 9.53
C SER A 157 -6.35 -5.09 10.91
N ILE A 158 -7.62 -4.67 10.99
CA ILE A 158 -8.35 -4.53 12.26
C ILE A 158 -8.31 -5.83 13.08
N VAL A 159 -8.57 -6.98 12.45
CA VAL A 159 -8.51 -8.30 13.12
C VAL A 159 -7.14 -8.53 13.76
N ILE A 160 -6.06 -8.29 13.02
CA ILE A 160 -4.68 -8.45 13.52
C ILE A 160 -4.42 -7.49 14.69
N LEU A 161 -4.85 -6.22 14.58
CA LEU A 161 -4.67 -5.22 15.66
C LEU A 161 -5.38 -5.64 16.95
N GLU A 162 -6.56 -6.27 16.84
CA GLU A 162 -7.32 -6.79 17.97
C GLU A 162 -6.62 -7.99 18.61
N GLU A 163 -6.12 -8.94 17.82
CA GLU A 163 -5.36 -10.11 18.28
C GLU A 163 -4.08 -9.71 19.02
N GLU A 164 -3.36 -8.71 18.50
CA GLU A 164 -2.15 -8.16 19.10
C GLU A 164 -2.43 -7.19 20.26
N LYS A 165 -3.70 -6.94 20.59
CA LYS A 165 -4.16 -6.04 21.67
C LYS A 165 -3.69 -4.59 21.53
N LEU A 166 -3.51 -4.14 20.30
CA LEU A 166 -3.02 -2.79 19.98
C LEU A 166 -4.17 -1.86 19.62
N TYR A 167 -5.09 -1.70 20.56
CA TYR A 167 -6.36 -1.02 20.37
C TYR A 167 -6.24 0.46 19.97
N SER A 168 -5.16 1.14 20.38
CA SER A 168 -4.91 2.55 20.01
C SER A 168 -4.63 2.74 18.52
N SER A 169 -4.26 1.67 17.80
CA SER A 169 -3.99 1.71 16.35
C SER A 169 -5.21 1.40 15.49
N ILE A 170 -6.33 0.96 16.08
CA ILE A 170 -7.55 0.57 15.36
C ILE A 170 -8.34 1.77 14.82
N PRO A 171 -8.55 2.88 15.56
CA PRO A 171 -9.41 3.97 15.07
C PRO A 171 -9.02 4.55 13.70
N PRO A 172 -7.72 4.73 13.38
CA PRO A 172 -7.29 5.14 12.04
C PRO A 172 -7.73 4.19 10.92
N GLN A 173 -7.76 2.86 11.17
CA GLN A 173 -8.18 1.88 10.16
C GLN A 173 -9.67 2.02 9.82
N TYR A 174 -10.52 2.28 10.81
CA TYR A 174 -11.93 2.58 10.55
C TYR A 174 -12.13 3.87 9.76
N PHE A 175 -11.26 4.86 9.96
CA PHE A 175 -11.28 6.09 9.17
C PHE A 175 -10.87 5.84 7.71
N ASP A 176 -9.83 5.03 7.48
CA ASP A 176 -9.42 4.64 6.12
C ASP A 176 -10.56 3.88 5.39
N ALA A 177 -11.30 3.02 6.10
CA ALA A 177 -12.49 2.34 5.56
C ALA A 177 -13.62 3.34 5.22
N PHE A 178 -13.86 4.33 6.07
CA PHE A 178 -14.79 5.42 5.79
C PHE A 178 -14.40 6.18 4.52
N GLN A 179 -13.12 6.56 4.39
CA GLN A 179 -12.62 7.28 3.23
C GLN A 179 -12.82 6.46 1.94
N THR A 180 -12.57 5.14 1.99
CA THR A 180 -12.86 4.23 0.87
C THR A 180 -14.32 4.34 0.44
N CYS A 181 -15.26 4.18 1.37
CA CYS A 181 -16.68 4.26 1.05
C CYS A 181 -17.10 5.67 0.55
N ALA A 182 -16.55 6.73 1.14
CA ALA A 182 -16.87 8.11 0.76
C ALA A 182 -16.42 8.42 -0.68
N VAL A 183 -15.22 8.01 -1.06
CA VAL A 183 -14.66 8.20 -2.41
C VAL A 183 -15.54 7.59 -3.49
N TRP A 184 -16.14 6.43 -3.21
CA TRP A 184 -16.98 5.65 -4.12
C TRP A 184 -18.49 5.88 -3.93
N LYS A 185 -18.88 6.90 -3.16
CA LYS A 185 -20.27 7.28 -2.85
C LYS A 185 -21.10 6.19 -2.15
N ASP A 186 -20.46 5.24 -1.49
CA ASP A 186 -21.14 4.21 -0.71
C ASP A 186 -21.62 4.77 0.64
N LEU A 187 -22.80 5.38 0.62
CA LEU A 187 -23.37 6.05 1.78
C LEU A 187 -23.64 5.10 2.95
N ALA A 188 -24.12 3.88 2.65
CA ALA A 188 -24.52 2.93 3.67
C ALA A 188 -23.29 2.47 4.48
N ASN A 189 -22.25 2.03 3.79
CA ASN A 189 -21.03 1.56 4.44
C ASN A 189 -20.22 2.72 5.05
N ALA A 190 -20.21 3.91 4.42
CA ALA A 190 -19.57 5.09 5.02
C ALA A 190 -20.13 5.41 6.41
N LYS A 191 -21.46 5.34 6.60
CA LYS A 191 -22.06 5.54 7.94
C LYS A 191 -21.63 4.50 8.96
N VAL A 192 -21.52 3.24 8.54
CA VAL A 192 -21.09 2.13 9.40
C VAL A 192 -19.64 2.34 9.86
N TRP A 193 -18.73 2.63 8.93
CA TRP A 193 -17.32 2.84 9.25
C TRP A 193 -17.08 4.12 10.05
N ALA A 194 -17.81 5.20 9.76
CA ALA A 194 -17.74 6.42 10.57
C ALA A 194 -18.20 6.20 12.02
N ARG A 195 -19.27 5.41 12.22
CA ARG A 195 -19.71 5.00 13.57
C ARG A 195 -18.63 4.21 14.28
N ARG A 196 -18.07 3.18 13.64
CA ARG A 196 -17.00 2.35 14.23
C ARG A 196 -15.77 3.18 14.60
N ALA A 197 -15.38 4.12 13.74
CA ALA A 197 -14.31 5.06 14.03
C ALA A 197 -14.63 5.93 15.26
N ALA A 198 -15.84 6.51 15.32
CA ALA A 198 -16.27 7.32 16.47
C ALA A 198 -16.27 6.53 17.78
N GLU A 199 -16.78 5.30 17.78
CA GLU A 199 -16.78 4.40 18.94
C GLU A 199 -15.35 4.04 19.36
N ALA A 200 -14.47 3.73 18.40
CA ALA A 200 -13.08 3.41 18.67
C ALA A 200 -12.31 4.60 19.25
N HIS A 201 -12.46 5.80 18.67
CA HIS A 201 -11.89 7.04 19.22
C HIS A 201 -12.45 7.36 20.61
N SER A 202 -13.76 7.15 20.83
CA SER A 202 -14.38 7.35 22.14
C SER A 202 -13.78 6.44 23.22
N ARG A 203 -13.52 5.17 22.88
CA ARG A 203 -12.86 4.22 23.79
C ARG A 203 -11.41 4.57 24.07
N CYS A 204 -10.67 5.06 23.07
CA CYS A 204 -9.24 5.34 23.21
C CYS A 204 -8.94 6.71 23.84
N ARG A 205 -9.73 7.74 23.52
CA ARG A 205 -9.44 9.15 23.81
C ARG A 205 -10.60 9.89 24.50
N GLY A 206 -11.71 9.21 24.75
CA GLY A 206 -12.92 9.79 25.34
C GLY A 206 -13.92 10.27 24.27
N PRO A 207 -15.22 10.28 24.60
CA PRO A 207 -16.30 10.59 23.65
C PRO A 207 -16.30 12.02 23.14
N GLU A 208 -15.72 12.95 23.91
CA GLU A 208 -15.58 14.37 23.56
C GLU A 208 -14.24 14.70 22.89
N SER A 209 -13.44 13.69 22.55
CA SER A 209 -12.24 13.90 21.74
C SER A 209 -12.61 14.49 20.37
N GLU A 210 -11.76 15.37 19.85
CA GLU A 210 -11.96 16.04 18.56
C GLU A 210 -12.22 15.02 17.44
N ASP A 211 -11.47 13.91 17.42
CA ASP A 211 -11.62 12.81 16.47
C ASP A 211 -13.00 12.14 16.59
N ALA A 212 -13.45 11.81 17.81
CA ALA A 212 -14.74 11.15 18.01
C ALA A 212 -15.91 12.06 17.62
N VAL A 213 -15.81 13.36 17.90
CA VAL A 213 -16.79 14.37 17.48
C VAL A 213 -16.79 14.54 15.96
N ALA A 214 -15.61 14.60 15.33
CA ALA A 214 -15.47 14.71 13.88
C ALA A 214 -16.08 13.50 13.16
N MET A 215 -15.80 12.29 13.64
CA MET A 215 -16.36 11.06 13.07
C MET A 215 -17.88 10.96 13.28
N ARG A 216 -18.43 11.44 14.40
CA ARG A 216 -19.89 11.54 14.59
C ARG A 216 -20.53 12.49 13.57
N LYS A 217 -19.92 13.64 13.30
CA LYS A 217 -20.40 14.58 12.26
C LYS A 217 -20.36 13.93 10.86
N LEU A 218 -19.29 13.21 10.55
CA LEU A 218 -19.17 12.46 9.29
C LEU A 218 -20.14 11.28 9.20
N MET A 219 -20.49 10.64 10.32
CA MET A 219 -21.55 9.62 10.37
C MET A 219 -22.93 10.20 10.05
N GLU A 220 -23.26 11.37 10.60
CA GLU A 220 -24.52 12.07 10.32
C GLU A 220 -24.60 12.51 8.85
N ASN A 221 -23.52 13.12 8.35
CA ASN A 221 -23.44 13.61 6.98
C ASN A 221 -22.14 13.19 6.28
N PRO A 222 -22.03 11.95 5.75
CA PRO A 222 -20.85 11.49 5.03
C PRO A 222 -20.51 12.32 3.78
N ARG A 223 -21.52 12.98 3.19
CA ARG A 223 -21.36 13.83 2.01
C ARG A 223 -20.61 15.14 2.29
N SER A 224 -20.47 15.51 3.56
CA SER A 224 -19.64 16.65 3.97
C SER A 224 -18.14 16.36 3.89
N SER A 225 -17.75 15.09 3.70
CA SER A 225 -16.36 14.72 3.45
C SER A 225 -15.84 15.35 2.15
N GLU A 226 -14.66 15.95 2.20
CA GLU A 226 -13.96 16.50 1.04
C GLU A 226 -13.61 15.44 -0.02
N LEU A 227 -13.67 14.15 0.36
CA LEU A 227 -13.40 13.03 -0.53
C LEU A 227 -14.66 12.49 -1.22
N TRP A 228 -15.85 12.98 -0.86
CA TRP A 228 -17.10 12.42 -1.34
C TRP A 228 -17.20 12.42 -2.86
N GLY A 229 -17.26 11.24 -3.46
CA GLY A 229 -17.51 11.06 -4.89
C GLY A 229 -16.40 11.53 -5.83
N LYS A 230 -15.15 11.69 -5.34
CA LYS A 230 -13.99 12.08 -6.17
C LYS A 230 -13.68 11.12 -7.33
N MET A 231 -14.15 9.87 -7.30
CA MET A 231 -13.93 8.88 -8.37
C MET A 231 -15.07 8.74 -9.39
N GLY A 232 -16.15 9.53 -9.27
CA GLY A 232 -17.16 9.69 -10.33
C GLY A 232 -18.10 8.50 -10.61
N ILE A 233 -17.70 7.26 -10.34
CA ILE A 233 -18.46 6.02 -10.65
C ILE A 233 -19.04 5.43 -9.36
N GLU A 234 -20.35 5.20 -9.34
CA GLU A 234 -21.07 4.62 -8.20
C GLU A 234 -20.93 3.09 -8.24
N GLN A 235 -20.23 2.50 -7.26
CA GLN A 235 -20.13 1.04 -7.12
C GLN A 235 -20.56 0.66 -5.71
N LYS A 236 -21.60 -0.18 -5.61
CA LYS A 236 -22.14 -0.62 -4.32
C LYS A 236 -21.24 -1.75 -3.79
N LEU A 237 -20.61 -1.55 -2.63
CA LEU A 237 -19.66 -2.52 -2.08
C LEU A 237 -20.42 -3.52 -1.20
N SER A 238 -20.21 -4.81 -1.43
CA SER A 238 -20.73 -5.86 -0.55
C SER A 238 -19.87 -5.92 0.72
N SER A 239 -20.53 -5.79 1.86
CA SER A 239 -19.96 -5.91 3.21
C SER A 239 -19.51 -7.31 3.56
#